data_AF-A0A5B0RGK8-F1
#
_entry.id   AF-A0A5B0RGK8-F1
#
_cell.length_a   1.000
_cell.length_b   1.000
_cell.length_c   1.000
_cell.angle_alpha   90.00
_cell.angle_beta   90.00
_cell.angle_gamma   90.00
#
_symmetry.space_group_name_H-M   'P 1'
#
loop_
_entity.id
_entity.type
_entity.pdbx_description
1 polymer ?
#
loop_
_entity_poly.entity_id
_entity_poly.type
_entity_poly.pdbx_seq_one_letter_code
_entity_poly.pdbx_strand_id
1 'polypeptide(L)'
;MVGEQAERGGIAKDGAKMVRAVACTSVPKFTVIVGGSFGAGNYGMAGRAYGSRFLWMWPNAKVSVMGGEQLSHVMSTISQDQSKTEKLKAQIENESTSLYTSARLWDDGIISPTDTRSVLGLGISLANSERASNAGPRPSSQTMNGFGVFRM
;
A
#
# COMPACT_ATOMS: atom_id res chain seq x y z
N MET A 1 -8.10 12.48 -5.28
CA MET A 1 -8.64 13.85 -5.21
C MET A 1 -7.45 14.80 -5.18
N VAL A 2 -7.45 15.84 -6.02
CA VAL A 2 -6.37 16.83 -6.13
C VAL A 2 -7.00 18.20 -6.42
N GLY A 3 -6.27 19.29 -6.16
CA GLY A 3 -6.70 20.65 -6.47
C GLY A 3 -6.85 21.55 -5.24
N GLU A 4 -6.99 22.86 -5.48
CA GLU A 4 -6.93 23.90 -4.45
C GLU A 4 -7.91 23.68 -3.29
N GLN A 5 -9.14 23.27 -3.58
CA GLN A 5 -10.14 22.98 -2.55
C GLN A 5 -9.73 21.81 -1.64
N ALA A 6 -9.13 20.76 -2.21
CA ALA A 6 -8.66 19.61 -1.44
C ALA A 6 -7.46 19.99 -0.55
N GLU A 7 -6.53 20.79 -1.10
CA GLU A 7 -5.37 21.28 -0.35
C GLU A 7 -5.81 22.20 0.81
N ARG A 8 -6.68 23.17 0.55
CA ARG A 8 -7.23 24.05 1.59
C ARG A 8 -8.09 23.30 2.61
N GLY A 9 -8.79 22.26 2.15
CA GLY A 9 -9.56 21.35 3.00
C GLY A 9 -8.69 20.49 3.93
N GLY A 10 -7.37 20.45 3.73
CA GLY A 10 -6.44 19.73 4.60
C GLY A 10 -6.16 18.29 4.19
N ILE A 11 -6.35 17.93 2.91
CA ILE A 11 -6.10 16.57 2.42
C ILE A 11 -4.73 16.00 2.82
N ALA A 12 -3.69 16.84 2.85
CA ALA A 12 -2.35 16.44 3.28
C ALA A 12 -2.28 16.10 4.77
N LYS A 13 -2.89 16.92 5.65
CA LYS A 13 -2.88 16.64 7.10
C LYS A 13 -3.77 15.44 7.43
N ASP A 14 -4.89 15.28 6.75
CA ASP A 14 -5.81 14.17 6.98
C ASP A 14 -5.24 12.85 6.45
N GLY A 15 -4.56 12.88 5.30
CA GLY A 15 -3.76 11.75 4.81
C GLY A 15 -2.64 11.37 5.79
N ALA A 16 -1.95 12.35 6.39
CA ALA A 16 -0.92 12.09 7.40
C ALA A 16 -1.50 11.44 8.66
N LYS A 17 -2.72 11.80 9.09
CA LYS A 17 -3.41 11.12 10.20
C LYS A 17 -3.64 9.64 9.88
N MET A 18 -4.12 9.33 8.67
CA MET A 18 -4.34 7.94 8.23
C MET A 18 -3.04 7.13 8.19
N VAL A 19 -1.99 7.66 7.55
CA VAL A 19 -0.68 7.00 7.48
C VAL A 19 -0.11 6.75 8.87
N ARG A 20 -0.29 7.70 9.80
CA ARG A 20 0.14 7.52 11.19
C ARG A 20 -0.61 6.39 11.89
N ALA A 21 -1.93 6.33 11.72
CA ALA A 21 -2.72 5.24 12.30
C ALA A 21 -2.27 3.87 11.76
N VAL A 22 -2.02 3.77 10.46
CA VAL A 22 -1.53 2.54 9.80
C VAL A 22 -0.13 2.14 10.27
N ALA A 23 0.77 3.11 10.40
CA ALA A 23 2.14 2.88 10.84
C ALA A 23 2.22 2.43 12.31
N CYS A 24 1.40 3.02 13.18
CA CYS A 24 1.50 2.81 14.64
C CYS A 24 0.55 1.74 15.19
N THR A 25 -0.44 1.26 14.42
CA THR A 25 -1.35 0.24 14.94
C THR A 25 -0.63 -1.07 15.26
N SER A 26 -0.95 -1.64 16.42
CA SER A 26 -0.35 -2.87 16.95
C SER A 26 -1.13 -4.14 16.60
N VAL A 27 -2.30 -4.00 15.96
CA VAL A 27 -3.06 -5.17 15.49
C VAL A 27 -2.41 -5.79 14.25
N PRO A 28 -2.53 -7.10 14.03
CA PRO A 28 -2.11 -7.73 12.78
C PRO A 28 -2.80 -7.09 11.57
N LYS A 29 -2.02 -6.62 10.60
CA LYS A 29 -2.51 -6.07 9.34
C LYS A 29 -2.35 -7.08 8.21
N PHE A 30 -3.32 -7.13 7.31
CA PHE A 30 -3.31 -7.95 6.10
C PHE A 30 -3.72 -7.07 4.93
N THR A 31 -3.00 -7.16 3.82
CA THR A 31 -3.26 -6.34 2.64
C THR A 31 -3.52 -7.23 1.43
N VAL A 32 -4.56 -6.93 0.66
CA VAL A 32 -4.81 -7.55 -0.64
C VAL A 32 -4.96 -6.44 -1.67
N ILE A 33 -4.04 -6.38 -2.63
CA ILE A 33 -4.12 -5.43 -3.75
C ILE A 33 -5.00 -6.05 -4.83
N VAL A 34 -6.23 -5.56 -4.94
CA VAL A 34 -7.25 -6.07 -5.88
C VAL A 34 -7.27 -5.33 -7.23
N GLY A 35 -6.53 -4.22 -7.34
CA GLY A 35 -6.56 -3.32 -8.49
C GLY A 35 -5.35 -2.38 -8.50
N GLY A 36 -5.59 -1.09 -8.71
CA GLY A 36 -4.54 -0.08 -8.71
C GLY A 36 -4.07 0.29 -7.31
N SER A 37 -2.76 0.25 -7.08
CA SER A 37 -2.12 0.72 -5.86
C SER A 37 -1.03 1.73 -6.23
N PHE A 38 -1.42 3.02 -6.22
CA PHE A 38 -0.59 4.10 -6.75
C PHE A 38 -0.27 5.16 -5.70
N GLY A 39 0.99 5.61 -5.69
CA GLY A 39 1.45 6.77 -4.92
C GLY A 39 1.05 6.75 -3.44
N ALA A 40 0.61 7.90 -2.92
CA ALA A 40 0.25 8.05 -1.51
C ALA A 40 -0.91 7.14 -1.06
N GLY A 41 -1.75 6.67 -1.98
CA GLY A 41 -2.80 5.70 -1.68
C GLY A 41 -2.24 4.36 -1.20
N ASN A 42 -1.11 3.91 -1.76
CA ASN A 42 -0.42 2.71 -1.29
C ASN A 42 -0.01 2.84 0.19
N TYR A 43 0.43 4.04 0.59
CA TYR A 43 0.87 4.30 1.95
C TYR A 43 -0.30 4.28 2.94
N GLY A 44 -1.38 4.98 2.62
CA GLY A 44 -2.58 5.01 3.44
C GLY A 44 -3.27 3.65 3.55
N MET A 45 -3.09 2.75 2.58
CA MET A 45 -3.74 1.44 2.53
C MET A 45 -2.84 0.29 3.01
N ALA A 46 -1.85 0.57 3.86
CA ALA A 46 -0.92 -0.42 4.42
C ALA A 46 -0.17 -1.22 3.34
N GLY A 47 0.46 -0.50 2.39
CA GLY A 47 1.39 -1.07 1.43
C GLY A 47 2.63 -1.68 2.09
N ARG A 48 3.55 -2.24 1.29
CA ARG A 48 4.67 -3.07 1.75
C ARG A 48 5.50 -2.44 2.87
N ALA A 49 5.73 -1.13 2.82
CA ALA A 49 6.52 -0.38 3.81
C ALA A 49 5.86 -0.30 5.21
N TYR A 50 4.59 -0.66 5.36
CA TYR A 50 3.82 -0.48 6.59
C TYR A 50 3.63 -1.77 7.41
N GLY A 51 4.38 -2.82 7.10
CA GLY A 51 4.50 -4.00 7.97
C GLY A 51 3.21 -4.81 8.12
N SER A 52 2.47 -5.02 7.03
CA SER A 52 1.45 -6.07 7.00
C SER A 52 2.09 -7.43 7.21
N ARG A 53 1.42 -8.31 7.97
CA ARG A 53 1.89 -9.69 8.21
C ARG A 53 2.00 -10.46 6.91
N PHE A 54 1.02 -10.24 6.04
CA PHE A 54 1.04 -10.68 4.66
C PHE A 54 0.43 -9.61 3.76
N LEU A 55 1.00 -9.47 2.56
CA LEU A 55 0.50 -8.63 1.48
C LEU A 55 0.39 -9.49 0.23
N TRP A 56 -0.82 -9.66 -0.30
CA TRP A 56 -1.04 -10.39 -1.55
C TRP A 56 -1.50 -9.48 -2.67
N MET A 57 -1.37 -9.97 -3.90
CA MET A 57 -1.86 -9.28 -5.09
C MET A 57 -2.77 -10.18 -5.91
N TRP A 58 -3.78 -9.57 -6.54
CA TRP A 58 -4.52 -10.23 -7.62
C TRP A 58 -3.75 -10.14 -8.94
N PRO A 59 -4.01 -11.04 -9.91
CA PRO A 59 -3.27 -11.06 -11.16
C PRO A 59 -3.45 -9.77 -11.97
N ASN A 60 -4.62 -9.13 -11.88
CA ASN A 60 -4.95 -7.86 -12.56
C ASN A 60 -4.41 -6.61 -11.85
N ALA A 61 -3.85 -6.75 -10.65
CA ALA A 61 -3.42 -5.62 -9.85
C ALA A 61 -2.17 -4.95 -10.44
N LYS A 62 -2.08 -3.63 -10.24
CA LYS A 62 -0.93 -2.83 -10.65
C LYS A 62 -0.42 -1.97 -9.51
N VAL A 63 0.90 -1.89 -9.37
CA VAL A 63 1.56 -1.06 -8.36
C VAL A 63 2.61 -0.18 -9.02
N SER A 64 2.51 1.13 -8.81
CA SER A 64 3.54 2.07 -9.28
C SER A 64 3.45 3.39 -8.52
N VAL A 65 4.39 4.29 -8.77
CA VAL A 65 4.36 5.64 -8.18
C VAL A 65 3.12 6.44 -8.62
N MET A 66 2.72 6.28 -9.88
CA MET A 66 1.48 6.81 -10.46
C MET A 66 1.12 6.04 -11.73
N GLY A 67 -0.11 6.18 -12.22
CA GLY A 67 -0.52 5.54 -13.47
C GLY A 67 0.30 6.04 -14.67
N GLY A 68 0.59 5.16 -15.63
CA GLY A 68 1.42 5.50 -16.79
C GLY A 68 0.90 6.71 -17.58
N GLU A 69 -0.42 6.80 -17.75
CA GLU A 69 -1.07 7.94 -18.42
C GLU A 69 -0.93 9.26 -17.65
N GLN A 70 -1.02 9.20 -16.32
CA GLN A 70 -0.87 10.38 -15.47
C GLN A 70 0.57 10.91 -15.55
N LEU A 71 1.57 10.01 -15.48
CA LEU A 71 2.96 10.43 -15.61
C LEU A 71 3.26 10.95 -17.01
N SER A 72 2.74 10.31 -18.06
CA SER A 72 2.96 10.79 -19.43
C SER A 72 2.40 12.20 -19.62
N HIS A 73 1.22 12.48 -19.05
CA HIS A 73 0.64 13.82 -19.12
C HIS A 73 1.51 14.85 -18.40
N VAL A 74 1.97 14.56 -17.18
CA VAL A 74 2.89 15.46 -16.45
C VAL A 74 4.18 15.67 -17.22
N MET A 75 4.79 14.61 -17.76
CA MET A 75 6.04 14.73 -18.52
C MET A 75 5.88 15.53 -19.80
N SER A 76 4.72 15.47 -20.46
CA SER A 76 4.44 16.29 -21.65
C SER A 76 4.41 17.79 -21.37
N THR A 77 4.14 18.21 -20.12
CA THR A 77 4.19 19.63 -19.71
C THR A 77 5.61 20.12 -19.47
N ILE A 78 6.54 19.20 -19.17
CA ILE A 78 7.94 19.49 -18.84
C ILE A 78 8.83 19.36 -20.08
N SER A 79 8.54 18.39 -20.96
CA SER A 79 9.31 18.08 -22.15
C SER A 79 8.41 17.85 -23.36
N GLN A 80 8.75 18.48 -24.49
CA GLN A 80 8.04 18.27 -25.76
C GLN A 80 8.50 17.02 -26.53
N ASP A 81 9.48 16.28 -26.00
CA ASP A 81 9.96 15.04 -26.62
C ASP A 81 8.97 13.89 -26.38
N GLN A 82 8.09 13.68 -27.36
CA GLN A 82 7.09 12.61 -27.33
C GLN A 82 7.74 11.21 -27.22
N SER A 83 8.92 11.01 -27.80
CA SER A 83 9.57 9.70 -27.78
C SER A 83 9.98 9.27 -26.38
N LYS A 84 10.45 10.21 -25.56
CA LYS A 84 10.79 9.96 -24.15
C LYS A 84 9.54 9.69 -23.31
N THR A 85 8.47 10.43 -23.59
CA THR A 85 7.19 10.29 -22.89
C THR A 85 6.56 8.91 -23.12
N GLU A 86 6.55 8.44 -24.38
CA GLU A 86 6.04 7.10 -24.72
C GLU A 86 6.91 5.98 -24.14
N LYS A 87 8.24 6.12 -24.20
CA LYS A 87 9.16 5.15 -23.57
C LYS A 87 8.93 5.02 -22.08
N LEU A 88 8.76 6.14 -21.38
CA LEU A 88 8.50 6.15 -19.94
C LEU A 88 7.14 5.54 -19.60
N LYS A 89 6.10 5.83 -20.40
CA LYS A 89 4.78 5.20 -20.24
C LYS A 89 4.88 3.69 -20.37
N ALA A 90 5.54 3.20 -21.42
CA ALA A 90 5.72 1.77 -21.64
C ALA A 90 6.52 1.11 -20.52
N GLN A 91 7.57 1.78 -20.02
CA GLN A 91 8.36 1.29 -18.89
C GLN A 91 7.47 1.12 -17.64
N ILE A 92 6.69 2.13 -17.28
CA ILE A 92 5.83 2.07 -16.09
C ILE A 92 4.76 1.00 -16.22
N GLU A 93 4.13 0.87 -17.39
CA GLU A 93 3.14 -0.17 -17.61
C GLU A 93 3.74 -1.56 -17.39
N ASN A 94 4.95 -1.81 -17.89
CA ASN A 94 5.66 -3.08 -17.70
C ASN A 94 6.07 -3.32 -16.24
N GLU A 95 6.66 -2.30 -15.59
CA GLU A 95 7.16 -2.38 -14.21
C GLU A 95 6.04 -2.35 -13.15
N SER A 96 4.80 -2.04 -13.55
CA SER A 96 3.67 -1.99 -12.63
C SER A 96 2.91 -3.30 -12.47
N THR A 97 3.19 -4.30 -13.31
CA THR A 97 2.44 -5.57 -13.33
C THR A 97 2.67 -6.41 -12.07
N SER A 98 1.65 -7.17 -11.65
CA SER A 98 1.74 -8.10 -10.51
C SER A 98 2.92 -9.09 -10.63
N LEU A 99 3.25 -9.55 -11.83
CA LEU A 99 4.42 -10.40 -12.07
C LEU A 99 5.73 -9.67 -11.77
N TYR A 100 5.85 -8.41 -12.20
CA TYR A 100 7.06 -7.62 -11.97
C TYR A 100 7.28 -7.36 -10.47
N THR A 101 6.21 -7.06 -9.73
CA THR A 101 6.24 -6.77 -8.29
C THR A 101 6.55 -8.02 -7.48
N SER A 102 5.91 -9.15 -7.81
CA SER A 102 6.06 -10.40 -7.07
C SER A 102 7.46 -10.99 -7.27
N ALA A 103 8.03 -10.86 -8.48
CA ALA A 103 9.43 -11.20 -8.75
C ALA A 103 10.45 -10.41 -7.89
N ARG A 104 10.02 -9.33 -7.24
CA ARG A 104 10.85 -8.45 -6.39
C ARG A 104 10.41 -8.43 -4.93
N LEU A 105 9.51 -9.33 -4.53
CA LEU A 105 9.02 -9.46 -3.15
C LEU A 105 8.37 -8.17 -2.59
N TRP A 106 7.76 -7.37 -3.47
CA TRP A 106 6.91 -6.26 -3.03
C TRP A 106 5.60 -6.75 -2.42
N ASP A 107 5.23 -7.97 -2.78
CA ASP A 107 4.14 -8.78 -2.25
C ASP A 107 4.66 -10.17 -1.85
N ASP A 108 3.86 -10.89 -1.07
CA ASP A 108 4.13 -12.25 -0.60
C ASP A 108 3.46 -13.30 -1.52
N GLY A 109 3.03 -12.89 -2.71
CA GLY A 109 2.52 -13.77 -3.75
C GLY A 109 1.27 -13.24 -4.46
N ILE A 110 1.14 -13.68 -5.71
CA ILE A 110 -0.07 -13.51 -6.52
C ILE A 110 -1.03 -14.64 -6.21
N ILE A 111 -2.29 -14.30 -5.88
CA ILE A 111 -3.34 -15.27 -5.56
C ILE A 111 -4.51 -15.16 -6.53
N SER A 112 -5.24 -16.26 -6.77
CA SER A 112 -6.53 -16.18 -7.47
C SER A 112 -7.52 -15.35 -6.65
N PRO A 113 -8.34 -14.47 -7.27
CA PRO A 113 -9.39 -13.75 -6.58
C PRO A 113 -10.33 -14.65 -5.76
N THR A 114 -10.62 -15.87 -6.27
CA THR A 114 -11.46 -16.87 -5.59
C THR A 114 -10.86 -17.40 -4.29
N ASP A 115 -9.54 -17.38 -4.17
CA ASP A 115 -8.82 -17.98 -3.04
C ASP A 115 -8.60 -16.98 -1.91
N THR A 116 -8.93 -15.70 -2.14
CA THR A 116 -8.75 -14.59 -1.18
C THR A 116 -9.28 -14.93 0.21
N ARG A 117 -10.47 -15.55 0.30
CA ARG A 117 -11.06 -15.95 1.58
C ARG A 117 -10.21 -16.99 2.32
N SER A 118 -9.76 -18.02 1.61
CA SER A 118 -8.99 -19.13 2.20
C SER A 118 -7.62 -18.66 2.66
N VAL A 119 -6.95 -17.87 1.84
CA VAL A 119 -5.62 -17.31 2.14
C VAL A 119 -5.68 -16.33 3.31
N LEU A 120 -6.67 -15.43 3.34
CA LEU A 120 -6.89 -14.54 4.49
C LEU A 120 -7.23 -15.32 5.75
N GLY A 121 -8.09 -16.34 5.66
CA GLY A 121 -8.44 -17.21 6.78
C GLY A 121 -7.21 -17.87 7.39
N LEU A 122 -6.32 -18.41 6.55
CA LEU A 122 -5.05 -18.98 6.99
C LEU A 122 -4.14 -17.93 7.63
N GLY A 123 -3.96 -16.77 7.01
CA GLY A 123 -3.15 -15.67 7.55
C GLY A 123 -3.64 -15.20 8.93
N ILE A 124 -4.95 -15.05 9.10
CA ILE A 124 -5.57 -14.70 10.38
C ILE A 124 -5.33 -15.80 11.42
N SER A 125 -5.51 -17.07 11.05
CA SER A 125 -5.24 -18.21 11.94
C SER A 125 -3.78 -18.21 12.42
N LEU A 126 -2.82 -17.97 11.53
CA LEU A 126 -1.40 -17.91 11.87
C LEU A 126 -1.09 -16.74 12.81
N ALA A 127 -1.63 -15.55 12.55
CA ALA A 127 -1.44 -14.39 13.42
C ALA A 127 -2.06 -14.61 14.81
N ASN A 128 -3.18 -15.32 14.90
CA ASN A 128 -3.80 -15.66 16.18
C ASN A 128 -2.99 -16.70 16.95
N SER A 129 -2.44 -17.71 16.26
CA SER A 129 -1.57 -18.72 16.88
C SER A 129 -0.28 -18.12 17.44
N GLU A 130 0.37 -17.22 16.70
CA GLU A 130 1.57 -16.50 17.19
C GLU A 130 1.26 -15.70 18.46
N ARG A 131 0.09 -15.05 18.51
CA ARG A 131 -0.34 -14.30 19.69
C ARG A 131 -0.55 -15.22 20.90
N ALA A 132 -1.06 -16.43 20.68
CA ALA A 132 -1.25 -17.42 21.73
C ALA A 132 0.09 -18.01 22.22
N SER A 133 1.04 -18.26 21.33
CA SER A 133 2.36 -18.80 21.67
C SER A 133 3.29 -17.78 22.35
N ASN A 134 3.16 -16.49 21.99
CA ASN A 134 3.95 -15.39 22.57
C ASN A 134 3.29 -14.73 23.79
N ALA A 135 2.45 -15.47 24.53
CA ALA A 135 1.74 -14.97 25.71
C ALA A 135 2.66 -14.80 26.93
N GLY A 136 3.69 -13.95 26.81
CA GLY A 136 4.32 -13.31 27.96
C GLY A 136 3.35 -12.35 28.66
N PRO A 137 3.68 -11.86 29.87
CA PRO A 137 2.82 -10.91 30.58
C PRO A 137 2.51 -9.73 29.67
N ARG A 138 1.22 -9.44 29.47
CA ARG A 138 0.78 -8.29 28.67
C ARG A 138 1.54 -7.07 29.19
N PRO A 139 2.32 -6.36 28.37
CA PRO A 139 2.77 -5.05 28.78
C PRO A 139 1.49 -4.26 29.10
N SER A 140 1.40 -3.77 30.33
CA SER A 140 0.32 -2.84 30.71
C SER A 140 0.23 -1.78 29.63
N SER A 141 -0.99 -1.41 29.24
CA SER A 141 -1.33 -0.65 28.03
C SER A 141 -0.66 0.73 27.88
N GLN A 142 0.27 1.10 28.76
CA GLN A 142 0.81 2.45 28.89
C GLN A 142 2.23 2.66 28.32
N THR A 143 3.02 1.63 28.00
CA THR A 143 4.46 1.87 27.70
C THR A 143 4.97 1.52 26.29
N MET A 144 4.17 0.92 25.40
CA MET A 144 4.61 0.59 24.02
C MET A 144 3.56 0.82 22.91
N ASN A 145 2.34 1.28 23.23
CA ASN A 145 1.21 1.33 22.29
C ASN A 145 0.67 2.77 22.09
N GLY A 146 1.52 3.68 21.63
CA GLY A 146 1.10 5.04 21.30
C GLY A 146 0.90 5.21 19.79
N PHE A 147 -0.22 5.77 19.37
CA PHE A 147 -0.37 6.28 17.98
C PHE A 147 0.57 7.47 17.68
N GLY A 148 1.23 8.00 18.71
CA GLY A 148 2.03 9.22 18.65
C GLY A 148 1.20 10.47 18.28
N VAL A 149 1.84 11.52 17.78
CA VAL A 149 1.20 12.83 17.55
C VAL A 149 0.44 12.88 16.22
N PHE A 150 -0.87 13.13 16.29
CA PHE A 150 -1.68 13.46 15.12
C PHE A 150 -1.60 14.95 14.78
N ARG A 151 -1.47 15.27 13.50
CA ARG A 151 -1.55 16.64 12.98
C ARG A 151 -3.01 17.03 12.78
N MET A 152 -3.60 17.70 13.77
CA MET A 152 -5.02 18.10 13.76
C MET A 152 -5.31 19.21 12.75
#